data_AF-A0A1Y5H9I5-F1
#
_entry.id   AF-A0A1Y5H9I5-F1
#
_cell.length_a   1.000
_cell.length_b   1.000
_cell.length_c   1.000
_cell.angle_alpha   90.00
_cell.angle_beta   90.00
_cell.angle_gamma   90.00
#
_symmetry.space_group_name_H-M   'P 1'
#
loop_
_entity.id
_entity.type
_entity.pdbx_description
1 polymer ?
#
loop_
_entity_poly.entity_id
_entity_poly.type
_entity_poly.pdbx_seq_one_letter_code
_entity_poly.pdbx_strand_id
1 'polypeptide(L)' 'MDNNRKQQNPGLVCTCNDLYAEELTEIIEMGETEYDEIFALLDTQPRCGECVNHVDEIVATSNAKTTV' A
#
# COMPACT_ATOMS: atom_id res chain seq x y z
N MET A 1 0.26 -5.91 12.60
CA MET A 1 -0.64 -6.30 11.48
C MET A 1 -1.44 -7.53 11.89
N ASP A 2 -2.70 -7.64 11.48
CA ASP A 2 -3.53 -8.82 11.76
C ASP A 2 -3.42 -9.83 10.61
N ASN A 3 -2.64 -10.89 10.81
CA ASN A 3 -2.40 -11.91 9.80
C ASN A 3 -3.63 -12.75 9.46
N ASN A 4 -4.54 -12.98 10.43
CA ASN A 4 -5.77 -13.73 10.17
C ASN A 4 -6.68 -12.94 9.24
N ARG A 5 -6.81 -11.64 9.49
CA ARG A 5 -7.58 -10.74 8.63
C ARG A 5 -6.97 -10.65 7.23
N LYS A 6 -5.64 -10.59 7.13
CA LYS A 6 -4.93 -10.56 5.84
C LYS A 6 -5.18 -11.81 4.99
N GLN A 7 -5.22 -13.00 5.61
CA GLN A 7 -5.52 -14.25 4.90
C GLN A 7 -6.96 -14.31 4.37
N GLN A 8 -7.90 -13.66 5.07
CA GLN A 8 -9.33 -13.63 4.68
C GLN A 8 -9.67 -12.55 3.65
N ASN A 9 -8.79 -11.56 3.46
CA ASN A 9 -9.03 -10.41 2.60
C ASN A 9 -7.92 -10.33 1.54
N PRO A 10 -8.07 -11.05 0.41
CA PRO A 10 -7.15 -10.94 -0.71
C PRO A 10 -6.98 -9.47 -1.13
N GLY A 11 -5.73 -9.04 -1.31
CA GLY A 11 -5.41 -7.66 -1.68
C GLY A 11 -5.30 -6.67 -0.52
N LEU A 12 -5.60 -7.07 0.73
CA LEU A 12 -5.38 -6.20 1.89
C LEU A 12 -3.87 -6.01 2.16
N VAL A 13 -3.39 -4.77 1.99
CA VAL A 13 -1.99 -4.38 2.17
C VAL A 13 -1.72 -3.95 3.61
N CYS A 14 -2.60 -3.14 4.22
CA CYS A 14 -2.48 -2.70 5.62
C CYS A 14 -3.76 -2.97 6.40
N THR A 15 -3.70 -3.86 7.39
CA THR A 15 -4.84 -4.17 8.26
C THR A 15 -5.18 -3.06 9.25
N CYS A 16 -4.28 -2.11 9.46
CA CYS A 16 -4.52 -1.01 10.39
C CYS A 16 -5.40 0.05 9.73
N ASN A 17 -4.99 0.50 8.55
CA ASN A 17 -5.65 1.59 7.85
C ASN A 17 -6.56 1.11 6.72
N ASP A 18 -6.80 -0.20 6.64
CA ASP A 18 -7.64 -0.81 5.61
C ASP A 18 -7.22 -0.43 4.18
N LEU A 19 -5.90 -0.32 3.96
CA LEU A 19 -5.33 -0.06 2.64
C LEU A 19 -5.33 -1.34 1.81
N TYR A 20 -5.96 -1.28 0.64
CA TYR A 20 -5.98 -2.37 -0.34
C TYR A 20 -5.04 -2.09 -1.52
N ALA A 21 -4.62 -3.14 -2.21
CA ALA A 21 -3.66 -3.04 -3.32
C ALA A 21 -4.19 -2.24 -4.52
N GLU A 22 -5.50 -2.25 -4.75
CA GLU A 22 -6.16 -1.45 -5.80
C GLU A 22 -6.00 0.04 -5.54
N GLU A 23 -6.42 0.49 -4.36
CA GLU A 23 -6.27 1.88 -3.90
C GLU A 23 -4.80 2.32 -3.87
N LEU A 24 -3.89 1.46 -3.39
CA LEU A 24 -2.46 1.73 -3.44
C LEU A 24 -1.95 1.89 -4.90
N THR A 25 -2.47 1.10 -5.83
CA THR A 25 -2.09 1.20 -7.25
C THR A 25 -2.57 2.52 -7.85
N GLU A 26 -3.80 2.95 -7.55
CA GLU A 26 -4.32 4.25 -7.99
C GLU A 26 -3.45 5.41 -7.48
N ILE A 27 -3.01 5.36 -6.22
CA ILE A 27 -2.11 6.36 -5.65
C ILE A 27 -0.75 6.40 -6.39
N ILE A 28 -0.20 5.22 -6.68
CA ILE A 28 1.07 5.13 -7.44
C ILE A 28 0.91 5.67 -8.86
N GLU A 29 -0.23 5.43 -9.51
CA GLU A 29 -0.54 5.96 -10.84
C GLU A 29 -0.68 7.49 -10.86
N MET A 30 -1.07 8.11 -9.73
CA MET A 30 -1.01 9.56 -9.53
C MET A 30 0.42 10.09 -9.34
N GLY A 31 1.41 9.20 -9.20
CA GLY A 31 2.83 9.52 -9.07
C GLY A 31 3.35 9.54 -7.64
N GLU A 32 2.53 9.18 -6.65
CA GLU A 32 2.95 9.14 -5.25
C GLU A 32 3.50 7.77 -4.85
N THR A 33 4.69 7.74 -4.26
CA THR A 33 5.43 6.52 -3.93
C THR A 33 6.09 6.55 -2.56
N GLU A 34 6.11 7.70 -1.90
CA GLU A 34 6.65 7.87 -0.55
C GLU A 34 5.64 7.28 0.44
N TYR A 35 6.11 6.39 1.31
CA TYR A 35 5.26 5.65 2.24
C TYR A 35 4.37 6.56 3.09
N ASP A 36 4.93 7.63 3.67
CA ASP A 36 4.16 8.54 4.52
C ASP A 36 3.14 9.37 3.73
N GLU A 37 3.47 9.79 2.51
CA GLU A 37 2.58 10.57 1.64
C GLU A 37 1.43 9.73 1.09
N ILE A 38 1.65 8.44 0.81
CA ILE A 38 0.59 7.49 0.47
C ILE A 38 -0.48 7.48 1.58
N PHE A 39 -0.08 7.42 2.86
CA PHE A 39 -1.05 7.47 3.95
C PHE A 39 -1.67 8.86 4.15
N ALA A 40 -0.94 9.94 3.86
CA ALA A 40 -1.48 11.28 3.89
C ALA A 40 -2.61 11.47 2.85
N LEU A 41 -2.46 10.93 1.63
CA LEU A 41 -3.52 10.94 0.60
C LEU A 41 -4.77 10.13 0.99
N LEU A 42 -4.62 9.19 1.92
CA LEU A 42 -5.70 8.38 2.48
C LEU A 42 -6.34 9.01 3.73
N ASP A 43 -6.05 10.28 4.02
CA ASP A 43 -6.48 11.00 5.23
C ASP A 43 -6.16 10.23 6.53
N THR A 44 -5.02 9.52 6.55
CA THR A 44 -4.59 8.72 7.68
C THR A 44 -3.09 8.86 7.92
N GLN A 45 -2.58 8.14 8.92
CA GLN A 45 -1.16 8.09 9.24
C GLN A 45 -0.73 6.63 9.43
N PRO A 46 0.55 6.30 9.20
CA PRO A 46 1.08 4.99 9.56
C PRO A 46 0.78 4.65 11.02
N ARG A 47 0.31 3.42 11.26
CA ARG A 47 0.08 2.90 12.63
C ARG A 47 1.23 2.02 13.10
N CYS A 48 1.12 0.70 12.90
CA CYS A 48 2.14 -0.24 13.39
C CYS A 48 3.39 -0.32 12.50
N GLY A 49 3.36 0.23 11.27
CA GLY A 49 4.49 0.21 10.33
C GLY A 49 4.76 -1.14 9.66
N GLU A 50 4.08 -2.23 10.05
CA GLU A 50 4.37 -3.58 9.54
C GLU A 50 4.01 -3.80 8.06
N CYS A 51 3.28 -2.88 7.43
CA CYS A 51 2.96 -2.96 5.99
C CYS A 51 4.02 -2.32 5.08
N VAL A 52 5.06 -1.67 5.60
CA VAL A 52 6.05 -0.93 4.79
C VAL A 52 6.65 -1.77 3.67
N ASN A 53 7.14 -2.97 3.98
CA ASN A 53 7.72 -3.86 2.97
C ASN A 53 6.72 -4.26 1.88
N HIS A 54 5.44 -4.43 2.24
CA HIS A 54 4.40 -4.76 1.25
C HIS A 54 4.08 -3.59 0.33
N VAL A 55 4.09 -2.36 0.86
CA VAL A 55 3.92 -1.14 0.06
C VAL A 55 5.10 -1.00 -0.90
N ASP A 56 6.32 -1.12 -0.40
CA ASP A 56 7.56 -1.01 -1.21
C ASP A 56 7.61 -2.04 -2.35
N GLU A 57 7.20 -3.28 -2.09
CA GLU A 57 7.11 -4.34 -3.12
C GLU A 57 6.14 -3.98 -4.24
N ILE A 58 4.99 -3.39 -3.90
CA ILE A 58 3.97 -2.98 -4.87
C ILE A 58 4.46 -1.77 -5.67
N VAL A 59 5.02 -0.76 -5.02
CA VAL A 59 5.63 0.41 -5.66
C VAL A 59 6.71 -0.01 -6.66
N ALA A 60 7.63 -0.89 -6.24
CA ALA A 60 8.69 -1.39 -7.11
C ALA A 60 8.13 -2.16 -8.32
N THR A 61 7.10 -2.97 -8.12
CA THR A 61 6.45 -3.75 -9.19
C THR A 61 5.70 -2.84 -10.18
N SER A 62 5.05 -1.78 -9.70
CA SER A 62 4.35 -0.81 -10.55
C SER A 62 5.31 -0.03 -11.43
N ASN A 63 6.44 0.44 -10.87
CA ASN A 63 7.48 1.16 -11.63
C ASN A 63 8.13 0.29 -12.72
N ALA A 64 8.28 -1.01 -12.48
CA ALA A 64 8.80 -1.94 -13.49
C ALA A 64 7.88 -2.08 -14.72
N LYS A 65 6.57 -1.84 -14.59
CA LYS A 65 5.61 -1.93 -15.70
C LYS A 65 5.62 -0.70 -16.61
N THR A 66 6.06 0.45 -16.12
CA THR A 66 6.08 1.73 -16.85
C THR A 66 7.28 1.84 -17.83
N THR A 67 8.20 0.87 -17.85
CA THR A 67 9.42 0.91 -18.67
C THR A 67 9.27 0.21 -20.05
N VAL A 68 8.07 0.21 -20.65
CA VAL A 68 7.82 -0.39 -21.99
C VAL A 68 7.35 0.66 -22.98
#